data_AF-X6LP66-F1
#
_entry.id   AF-X6LP66-F1
#
_cell.length_a   1.000
_cell.length_b   1.000
_cell.length_c   1.000
_cell.angle_alpha   90.00
_cell.angle_beta   90.00
_cell.angle_gamma   90.00
#
_symmetry.space_group_name_H-M   'P 1'
#
loop_
_entity.id
_entity.type
_entity.pdbx_description
1 polymer ?
#
loop_
_entity_poly.entity_id
_entity_poly.type
_entity_poly.pdbx_seq_one_letter_code
_entity_poly.pdbx_strand_id
1 'polypeptide(L)'
;MKVVQERQKQMKHQQMVSGMSFVSYWCGQFVIDLLVALFTCLLLVAIVHIYNVKGFLGEAEPPFIVSILLFLISVLPLTYVLSFLFDSPNKAQGSLAALYILLGLMFAIVTFVLMNINSDTVSANNVLKYFFRASPPYCLAYSLIFIFSKSASGASSFFQNESYWNYNLIGKNLVAMAVNAILYFSFLLLIEYMSAFPTLMTKLGFNIDIPKE
;
A
#
# COMPACT_ATOMS: atom_id res chain seq x y z
N MET A 1 -8.02 3.52 14.13
CA MET A 1 -8.44 2.98 12.80
C MET A 1 -9.96 2.80 12.74
N LYS A 2 -10.64 3.46 11.78
CA LYS A 2 -12.11 3.52 11.66
C LYS A 2 -12.78 2.14 11.50
N VAL A 3 -12.33 1.33 10.56
CA VAL A 3 -12.94 0.02 10.25
C VAL A 3 -12.93 -0.93 11.46
N VAL A 4 -11.83 -0.94 12.24
CA VAL A 4 -11.74 -1.73 13.48
C VAL A 4 -12.71 -1.22 14.54
N GLN A 5 -12.89 0.10 14.63
CA GLN A 5 -13.85 0.71 15.55
C GLN A 5 -15.30 0.37 15.19
N GLU A 6 -15.62 0.36 13.90
CA GLU A 6 -16.95 -0.04 13.41
C GLU A 6 -17.23 -1.52 13.69
N ARG A 7 -16.23 -2.39 13.53
CA ARG A 7 -16.33 -3.81 13.92
C ARG A 7 -16.54 -3.96 15.42
N GLN A 8 -15.78 -3.25 16.24
CA GLN A 8 -15.93 -3.29 17.70
C GLN A 8 -17.33 -2.85 18.16
N LYS A 9 -17.90 -1.85 17.48
CA LYS A 9 -19.24 -1.33 17.76
C LYS A 9 -20.37 -2.07 17.02
N GLN A 10 -20.06 -3.12 16.27
CA GLN A 10 -21.02 -3.87 15.44
C GLN A 10 -21.81 -3.00 14.44
N MET A 11 -21.29 -1.82 14.08
CA MET A 11 -21.96 -0.87 13.18
C MET A 11 -22.14 -1.46 11.78
N LYS A 12 -21.11 -2.14 11.29
CA LYS A 12 -21.15 -2.85 10.00
C LYS A 12 -22.21 -3.95 10.01
N HIS A 13 -22.34 -4.69 11.11
CA HIS A 13 -23.37 -5.73 11.24
C HIS A 13 -24.78 -5.11 11.19
N GLN A 14 -25.01 -3.99 11.88
CA GLN A 14 -26.27 -3.25 11.81
C GLN A 14 -26.60 -2.75 10.39
N GLN A 15 -25.60 -2.30 9.63
CA GLN A 15 -25.78 -1.91 8.22
C GLN A 15 -26.18 -3.11 7.36
N MET A 16 -25.59 -4.29 7.61
CA MET A 16 -25.94 -5.51 6.88
C MET A 16 -27.35 -6.00 7.19
N VAL A 17 -27.78 -5.95 8.45
CA VAL A 17 -29.18 -6.29 8.85
C VAL A 17 -30.18 -5.35 8.18
N SER A 18 -29.80 -4.10 7.90
CA SER A 18 -30.59 -3.13 7.14
C SER A 18 -30.63 -3.40 5.62
N GLY A 19 -30.06 -4.51 5.14
CA GLY A 19 -30.09 -4.92 3.72
C GLY A 19 -28.87 -4.47 2.91
N MET A 20 -27.83 -3.90 3.53
CA MET A 20 -26.60 -3.53 2.83
C MET A 20 -25.75 -4.77 2.52
N SER A 21 -25.30 -4.94 1.27
CA SER A 21 -24.33 -5.99 0.93
C SER A 21 -22.92 -5.64 1.41
N PHE A 22 -22.11 -6.66 1.74
CA PHE A 22 -20.72 -6.46 2.13
C PHE A 22 -19.88 -5.78 1.03
N VAL A 23 -20.16 -6.07 -0.24
CA VAL A 23 -19.49 -5.44 -1.40
C VAL A 23 -19.79 -3.94 -1.42
N SER A 24 -21.06 -3.55 -1.25
CA SER A 24 -21.44 -2.14 -1.21
C SER A 24 -20.77 -1.40 -0.05
N TYR A 25 -20.64 -2.05 1.11
CA TYR A 25 -19.94 -1.49 2.28
C TYR A 25 -18.46 -1.19 1.95
N TRP A 26 -17.72 -2.17 1.43
CA TRP A 26 -16.29 -1.99 1.15
C TRP A 26 -16.02 -1.03 0.01
N CYS A 27 -16.83 -1.04 -1.05
CA CYS A 27 -16.74 -0.06 -2.13
C CYS A 27 -17.00 1.36 -1.61
N GLY A 28 -18.06 1.55 -0.80
CA GLY A 28 -18.37 2.85 -0.21
C GLY A 28 -17.25 3.35 0.70
N GLN A 29 -16.73 2.47 1.57
CA GLN A 29 -15.63 2.80 2.46
C GLN A 29 -14.34 3.15 1.69
N PHE A 30 -14.03 2.39 0.63
CA PHE A 30 -12.88 2.67 -0.24
C PHE A 30 -12.99 4.04 -0.93
N VAL A 31 -14.16 4.38 -1.48
CA VAL A 31 -14.37 5.68 -2.16
C VAL A 31 -14.18 6.84 -1.19
N ILE A 32 -14.77 6.78 0.01
CA ILE A 32 -14.65 7.85 1.00
C ILE A 32 -13.20 8.00 1.47
N ASP A 33 -12.54 6.90 1.80
CA ASP A 33 -11.14 6.96 2.26
C ASP A 33 -10.21 7.45 1.14
N LEU A 34 -10.47 7.06 -0.13
CA LEU A 34 -9.72 7.54 -1.28
C LEU A 34 -9.92 9.05 -1.50
N LEU A 35 -11.13 9.58 -1.37
CA LEU A 35 -11.39 11.02 -1.50
C LEU A 35 -10.66 11.84 -0.42
N VAL A 36 -10.67 11.37 0.83
CA VAL A 36 -9.93 12.01 1.92
C VAL A 36 -8.43 11.93 1.66
N ALA A 37 -7.92 10.80 1.18
CA ALA A 37 -6.51 10.63 0.86
C ALA A 37 -6.06 11.47 -0.34
N LEU A 38 -6.91 11.66 -1.35
CA LEU A 38 -6.66 12.54 -2.49
C LEU A 38 -6.48 13.98 -2.04
N PHE A 39 -7.28 14.44 -1.07
CA PHE A 39 -7.09 15.76 -0.48
C PHE A 39 -5.71 15.90 0.18
N THR A 40 -5.27 14.89 0.94
CA THR A 40 -3.91 14.88 1.51
C THR A 40 -2.82 14.86 0.43
N CYS A 41 -3.02 14.13 -0.67
CA CYS A 41 -2.10 14.13 -1.81
C CYS A 41 -1.98 15.51 -2.45
N LEU A 42 -3.10 16.22 -2.63
CA LEU A 42 -3.09 17.58 -3.17
C LEU A 42 -2.32 18.55 -2.27
N LEU A 43 -2.49 18.44 -0.95
CA LEU A 43 -1.71 19.22 0.01
C LEU A 43 -0.22 18.93 -0.07
N LEU A 44 0.17 17.66 -0.23
CA LEU A 44 1.57 17.27 -0.39
C LEU A 44 2.18 17.89 -1.66
N VAL A 45 1.48 17.81 -2.78
CA VAL A 45 1.92 18.43 -4.05
C VAL A 45 2.00 19.96 -3.90
N ALA A 46 1.03 20.59 -3.25
CA ALA A 46 1.05 22.02 -3.00
C ALA A 46 2.28 22.44 -2.16
N ILE A 47 2.62 21.69 -1.12
CA ILE A 47 3.82 21.93 -0.30
C ILE A 47 5.10 21.82 -1.14
N VAL A 48 5.20 20.80 -2.02
CA VAL A 48 6.35 20.64 -2.94
C VAL A 48 6.53 21.88 -3.83
N HIS A 49 5.44 22.45 -4.32
CA HIS A 49 5.45 23.69 -5.11
C HIS A 49 5.80 24.92 -4.27
N ILE A 50 5.19 25.08 -3.10
CA ILE A 50 5.45 26.22 -2.19
C ILE A 50 6.92 26.30 -1.80
N TYR A 51 7.53 25.17 -1.45
CA TYR A 51 8.93 25.10 -1.05
C TYR A 51 9.90 24.92 -2.23
N ASN A 52 9.40 24.91 -3.47
CA ASN A 52 10.18 24.77 -4.69
C ASN A 52 11.17 23.59 -4.62
N VAL A 53 10.66 22.41 -4.22
CA VAL A 53 11.49 21.21 -4.05
C VAL A 53 11.84 20.66 -5.43
N LYS A 54 12.92 21.18 -6.01
CA LYS A 54 13.40 20.87 -7.38
C LYS A 54 13.45 19.36 -7.68
N GLY A 55 13.73 18.55 -6.65
CA GLY A 55 13.76 17.07 -6.72
C GLY A 55 12.48 16.40 -7.26
N PHE A 56 11.34 17.06 -7.16
CA PHE A 56 10.02 16.54 -7.53
C PHE A 56 9.28 17.42 -8.55
N LEU A 57 9.93 18.44 -9.10
CA LEU A 57 9.34 19.39 -10.03
C LEU A 57 9.81 19.16 -11.47
N GLY A 58 9.09 19.70 -12.45
CA GLY A 58 9.42 19.57 -13.87
C GLY A 58 9.20 18.14 -14.37
N GLU A 59 10.21 17.53 -15.00
CA GLU A 59 10.08 16.16 -15.54
C GLU A 59 9.86 15.09 -14.46
N ALA A 60 10.25 15.38 -13.22
CA ALA A 60 10.07 14.51 -12.05
C ALA A 60 8.64 14.53 -11.48
N GLU A 61 7.83 15.53 -11.83
CA GLU A 61 6.51 15.75 -11.22
C GLU A 61 5.46 14.70 -11.63
N PRO A 62 5.28 14.37 -12.93
CA PRO A 62 4.35 13.32 -13.33
C PRO A 62 4.61 11.95 -12.68
N PRO A 63 5.84 11.38 -12.68
CA PRO A 63 6.08 10.09 -12.03
C PRO A 63 5.94 10.17 -10.50
N PHE A 64 6.21 11.32 -9.89
CA PHE A 64 5.99 11.56 -8.46
C PHE A 64 4.50 11.46 -8.10
N ILE A 65 3.65 12.20 -8.82
CA ILE A 65 2.20 12.20 -8.60
C ILE A 65 1.61 10.81 -8.86
N VAL A 66 1.97 10.17 -9.97
CA VAL A 66 1.46 8.83 -10.31
C VAL A 66 1.88 7.78 -9.27
N SER A 67 3.10 7.87 -8.75
CA SER A 67 3.58 6.97 -7.68
C SER A 67 2.74 7.11 -6.40
N ILE A 68 2.41 8.35 -6.00
CA ILE A 68 1.58 8.60 -4.82
C ILE A 68 0.14 8.10 -5.05
N LEU A 69 -0.47 8.40 -6.20
CA LEU A 69 -1.83 7.98 -6.50
C LEU A 69 -1.98 6.46 -6.49
N LEU A 70 -1.06 5.73 -7.15
CA LEU A 70 -1.07 4.27 -7.14
C LEU A 70 -0.78 3.69 -5.76
N PHE A 71 0.05 4.35 -4.96
CA PHE A 71 0.23 3.97 -3.56
C PHE A 71 -1.07 4.10 -2.77
N LEU A 72 -1.82 5.21 -2.90
CA LEU A 72 -3.09 5.39 -2.20
C LEU A 72 -4.10 4.29 -2.58
N ILE A 73 -4.22 3.99 -3.88
CA ILE A 73 -5.15 2.99 -4.39
C ILE A 73 -4.77 1.57 -3.92
N SER A 74 -3.49 1.29 -3.70
CA SER A 74 -3.00 -0.04 -3.29
C SER A 74 -2.85 -0.24 -1.79
N VAL A 75 -2.56 0.82 -1.03
CA VAL A 75 -2.37 0.75 0.43
C VAL A 75 -3.71 0.67 1.17
N LEU A 76 -4.79 1.26 0.64
CA LEU A 76 -6.10 1.23 1.27
C LEU A 76 -6.65 -0.22 1.39
N PRO A 77 -6.71 -1.03 0.30
CA PRO A 77 -7.18 -2.41 0.41
C PRO A 77 -6.26 -3.28 1.27
N LEU A 78 -4.93 -3.07 1.21
CA LEU A 78 -3.98 -3.73 2.11
C LEU A 78 -4.29 -3.42 3.58
N THR A 79 -4.57 -2.15 3.88
CA THR A 79 -4.94 -1.70 5.23
C THR A 79 -6.21 -2.38 5.71
N TYR A 80 -7.22 -2.55 4.84
CA TYR A 80 -8.45 -3.25 5.17
C TYR A 80 -8.20 -4.74 5.45
N VAL A 81 -7.38 -5.41 4.65
CA VAL A 81 -6.99 -6.82 4.89
C VAL A 81 -6.26 -6.97 6.22
N LEU A 82 -5.28 -6.11 6.50
CA LEU A 82 -4.54 -6.18 7.76
C LEU A 82 -5.40 -5.78 8.97
N SER A 83 -6.48 -5.03 8.76
CA SER A 83 -7.39 -4.62 9.85
C SER A 83 -8.03 -5.81 10.57
N PHE A 84 -8.18 -6.96 9.92
CA PHE A 84 -8.73 -8.17 10.54
C PHE A 84 -7.82 -8.78 11.60
N LEU A 85 -6.53 -8.42 11.63
CA LEU A 85 -5.57 -8.92 12.62
C LEU A 85 -5.66 -8.20 13.98
N PHE A 86 -6.53 -7.18 14.12
CA PHE A 86 -6.55 -6.30 15.28
C PHE A 86 -7.95 -6.13 15.87
N ASP A 87 -8.09 -6.30 17.18
CA ASP A 87 -9.37 -6.04 17.87
C ASP A 87 -9.50 -4.62 18.42
N SER A 88 -8.39 -3.89 18.55
CA SER A 88 -8.36 -2.54 19.11
C SER A 88 -7.99 -1.49 18.05
N PRO A 89 -8.79 -0.43 17.86
CA PRO A 89 -8.54 0.61 16.87
C PRO A 89 -7.22 1.35 17.04
N ASN A 90 -6.78 1.55 18.29
CA ASN A 90 -5.56 2.28 18.63
C ASN A 90 -4.32 1.40 18.37
N LYS A 91 -4.39 0.11 18.77
CA LYS A 91 -3.32 -0.85 18.47
C LYS A 91 -3.14 -1.01 16.96
N ALA A 92 -4.24 -1.19 16.22
CA ALA A 92 -4.21 -1.30 14.77
C ALA A 92 -3.50 -0.11 14.12
N GLN A 93 -3.86 1.12 14.53
CA GLN A 93 -3.27 2.33 13.96
C GLN A 93 -1.76 2.44 14.24
N GLY A 94 -1.33 2.21 15.49
CA GLY A 94 0.09 2.28 15.85
C GLY A 94 0.92 1.18 15.16
N SER A 95 0.44 -0.06 15.20
CA SER A 95 1.14 -1.20 14.60
C SER A 95 1.23 -1.10 13.08
N LEU A 96 0.16 -0.70 12.38
CA LEU A 96 0.19 -0.54 10.92
C LEU A 96 1.10 0.61 10.49
N ALA A 97 1.10 1.72 11.23
CA ALA A 97 2.03 2.82 10.95
C ALA A 97 3.49 2.34 11.06
N ALA A 98 3.84 1.63 12.14
CA ALA A 98 5.18 1.07 12.32
C ALA A 98 5.53 0.07 11.21
N LEU A 99 4.60 -0.82 10.86
CA LEU A 99 4.78 -1.82 9.81
C LEU A 99 5.01 -1.17 8.43
N TYR A 100 4.25 -0.14 8.06
CA TYR A 100 4.44 0.55 6.78
C TYR A 100 5.76 1.32 6.71
N ILE A 101 6.20 1.93 7.81
CA ILE A 101 7.52 2.58 7.88
C ILE A 101 8.63 1.53 7.72
N LEU A 102 8.54 0.41 8.43
CA LEU A 102 9.52 -0.67 8.33
C LEU A 102 9.57 -1.24 6.90
N LEU A 103 8.42 -1.60 6.33
CA LEU A 103 8.36 -2.15 4.98
C LEU A 103 8.81 -1.17 3.91
N GLY A 104 8.51 0.12 4.05
CA GLY A 104 8.95 1.15 3.11
C GLY A 104 10.45 1.42 3.23
N LEU A 105 10.89 1.84 4.41
CA LEU A 105 12.24 2.33 4.65
C LEU A 105 13.28 1.21 4.66
N MET A 106 13.05 0.13 5.42
CA MET A 106 14.06 -0.93 5.56
C MET A 106 14.28 -1.64 4.23
N PHE A 107 13.23 -1.98 3.50
CA PHE A 107 13.39 -2.65 2.20
C PHE A 107 14.03 -1.72 1.16
N ALA A 108 13.73 -0.41 1.19
CA ALA A 108 14.38 0.56 0.33
C ALA A 108 15.88 0.69 0.64
N ILE A 109 16.25 0.76 1.93
CA ILE A 109 17.65 0.79 2.38
C ILE A 109 18.38 -0.49 1.97
N VAL A 110 17.79 -1.66 2.22
CA VAL A 110 18.35 -2.95 1.80
C VAL A 110 18.61 -2.94 0.29
N THR A 111 17.63 -2.51 -0.49
CA THR A 111 17.77 -2.43 -1.95
C THR A 111 18.89 -1.48 -2.36
N PHE A 112 18.99 -0.31 -1.73
CA PHE A 112 20.02 0.69 -2.02
C PHE A 112 21.42 0.17 -1.66
N VAL A 113 21.59 -0.42 -0.47
CA VAL A 113 22.85 -0.99 0.00
C VAL A 113 23.31 -2.12 -0.92
N LEU A 114 22.43 -3.07 -1.25
CA LEU A 114 22.76 -4.20 -2.12
C LEU A 114 23.15 -3.76 -3.54
N MET A 115 22.67 -2.59 -4.02
CA MET A 115 23.09 -2.04 -5.32
C MET A 115 24.50 -1.43 -5.29
N ASN A 116 25.03 -1.04 -4.13
CA ASN A 116 26.30 -0.33 -3.99
C ASN A 116 27.48 -1.23 -3.55
N ILE A 117 27.24 -2.51 -3.19
CA ILE A 117 28.30 -3.39 -2.64
C ILE A 117 29.12 -4.09 -3.74
N ASN A 118 28.52 -4.99 -4.52
CA ASN A 118 29.22 -5.78 -5.53
C ASN A 118 28.25 -6.25 -6.62
N SER A 119 28.78 -6.57 -7.81
CA SER A 119 28.03 -7.03 -8.98
C SER A 119 27.23 -8.32 -8.71
N ASP A 120 27.78 -9.28 -7.96
CA ASP A 120 27.06 -10.51 -7.57
C ASP A 120 25.84 -10.20 -6.69
N THR A 121 25.96 -9.22 -5.79
CA THR A 121 24.89 -8.78 -4.88
C THR A 121 23.73 -8.13 -5.63
N VAL A 122 23.98 -7.55 -6.80
CA VAL A 122 22.94 -6.98 -7.68
C VAL A 122 22.01 -8.07 -8.21
N SER A 123 22.54 -9.26 -8.53
CA SER A 123 21.72 -10.39 -9.00
C SER A 123 20.76 -10.88 -7.93
N ALA A 124 21.23 -11.04 -6.68
CA ALA A 124 20.41 -11.40 -5.53
C ALA A 124 19.34 -10.32 -5.23
N ASN A 125 19.72 -9.05 -5.34
CA ASN A 125 18.79 -7.93 -5.15
C ASN A 125 17.65 -7.95 -6.18
N ASN A 126 17.92 -8.34 -7.43
CA ASN A 126 16.87 -8.43 -8.44
C ASN A 126 15.78 -9.46 -8.08
N VAL A 127 16.16 -10.56 -7.43
CA VAL A 127 15.21 -11.55 -6.89
C VAL A 127 14.45 -10.96 -5.70
N LEU A 128 15.15 -10.36 -4.73
CA LEU A 128 14.54 -9.73 -3.54
C LEU A 128 13.52 -8.64 -3.90
N LYS A 129 13.82 -7.82 -4.91
CA LYS A 129 12.93 -6.77 -5.42
C LYS A 129 11.56 -7.32 -5.81
N TYR A 130 11.46 -8.53 -6.36
CA TYR A 130 10.17 -9.12 -6.69
C TYR A 130 9.31 -9.37 -5.44
N PHE A 131 9.91 -9.86 -4.36
CA PHE A 131 9.22 -10.06 -3.09
C PHE A 131 8.88 -8.72 -2.42
N PHE A 132 9.82 -7.77 -2.39
CA PHE A 132 9.58 -6.46 -1.79
C PHE A 132 8.50 -5.67 -2.53
N ARG A 133 8.34 -5.85 -3.84
CA ARG A 133 7.26 -5.24 -4.63
C ARG A 133 5.86 -5.68 -4.26
N ALA A 134 5.70 -6.78 -3.51
CA ALA A 134 4.43 -7.10 -2.90
C ALA A 134 3.99 -5.98 -1.94
N SER A 135 4.92 -5.29 -1.28
CA SER A 135 4.62 -4.19 -0.37
C SER A 135 4.45 -2.86 -1.13
N PRO A 136 3.26 -2.22 -1.11
CA PRO A 136 3.09 -0.87 -1.65
C PRO A 136 3.98 0.19 -0.99
N PRO A 137 4.18 0.20 0.35
CA PRO A 137 5.13 1.11 1.00
C PRO A 137 6.54 1.05 0.42
N TYR A 138 7.04 -0.15 0.10
CA TYR A 138 8.34 -0.32 -0.55
C TYR A 138 8.36 0.29 -1.96
N CYS A 139 7.32 -0.01 -2.75
CA CYS A 139 7.21 0.51 -4.12
C CYS A 139 7.22 2.04 -4.16
N LEU A 140 6.48 2.68 -3.24
CA LEU A 140 6.49 4.14 -3.11
C LEU A 140 7.88 4.63 -2.68
N ALA A 141 8.44 4.10 -1.59
CA ALA A 141 9.71 4.56 -1.05
C ALA A 141 10.85 4.47 -2.08
N TYR A 142 10.96 3.34 -2.79
CA TYR A 142 11.97 3.16 -3.84
C TYR A 142 11.76 4.13 -5.00
N SER A 143 10.50 4.35 -5.43
CA SER A 143 10.19 5.28 -6.53
C SER A 143 10.53 6.72 -6.15
N LEU A 144 10.21 7.16 -4.93
CA LEU A 144 10.55 8.49 -4.44
C LEU A 144 12.07 8.71 -4.34
N ILE A 145 12.81 7.73 -3.82
CA ILE A 145 14.28 7.80 -3.75
C ILE A 145 14.85 7.91 -5.17
N PHE A 146 14.39 7.09 -6.11
CA PHE A 146 14.86 7.15 -7.49
C PHE A 146 14.59 8.52 -8.14
N ILE A 147 13.36 9.05 -8.02
CA ILE A 147 12.97 10.34 -8.61
C ILE A 147 13.85 11.47 -8.05
N PHE A 148 13.98 11.51 -6.72
CA PHE A 148 14.76 12.53 -6.03
C PHE A 148 16.24 12.43 -6.36
N SER A 149 16.82 11.21 -6.32
CA SER A 149 18.23 10.98 -6.63
C SER A 149 18.58 11.32 -8.08
N LYS A 150 17.68 11.08 -9.05
CA LYS A 150 17.90 11.48 -10.44
C LYS A 150 17.92 13.00 -10.59
N SER A 151 17.04 13.71 -9.89
CA SER A 151 16.96 15.18 -10.00
C SER A 151 18.07 15.90 -9.24
N ALA A 152 18.60 15.32 -8.16
CA ALA A 152 19.73 15.88 -7.44
C ALA A 152 21.03 15.62 -8.22
N SER A 153 21.61 16.66 -8.84
CA SER A 153 22.81 16.62 -9.70
C SER A 153 24.10 16.05 -9.05
N GLY A 154 24.03 15.46 -7.85
CA GLY A 154 25.14 14.82 -7.14
C GLY A 154 24.82 13.46 -6.51
N ALA A 155 23.62 12.89 -6.69
CA ALA A 155 23.24 11.61 -6.08
C ALA A 155 23.42 10.45 -7.08
N SER A 156 24.40 9.58 -6.81
CA SER A 156 24.68 8.29 -7.47
C SER A 156 24.62 8.26 -9.01
N SER A 157 25.78 8.03 -9.65
CA SER A 157 25.92 7.85 -11.11
C SER A 157 25.00 6.79 -11.71
N PHE A 158 24.48 5.88 -10.88
CA PHE A 158 23.55 4.81 -11.27
C PHE A 158 22.23 5.28 -11.87
N PHE A 159 21.69 6.45 -11.47
CA PHE A 159 20.33 6.86 -11.87
C PHE A 159 20.29 8.08 -12.80
N GLN A 160 21.42 8.76 -13.02
CA GLN A 160 21.45 9.99 -13.81
C GLN A 160 21.04 9.78 -15.27
N ASN A 161 21.46 8.66 -15.89
CA ASN A 161 21.21 8.37 -17.31
C ASN A 161 19.86 7.71 -17.61
N GLU A 162 19.09 7.34 -16.58
CA GLU A 162 17.86 6.57 -16.77
C GLU A 162 16.64 7.46 -16.96
N SER A 163 15.72 7.10 -17.85
CA SER A 163 14.44 7.83 -17.96
C SER A 163 13.63 7.69 -16.66
N TYR A 164 12.91 8.75 -16.27
CA TYR A 164 12.00 8.71 -15.13
C TYR A 164 10.94 7.59 -15.26
N TRP A 165 10.59 7.23 -16.49
CA TRP A 165 9.61 6.19 -16.80
C TRP A 165 10.23 4.83 -17.10
N ASN A 166 11.49 4.60 -16.72
CA ASN A 166 12.14 3.31 -17.00
C ASN A 166 11.33 2.16 -16.38
N TYR A 167 10.92 1.23 -17.24
CA TYR A 167 10.12 0.06 -16.86
C TYR A 167 10.82 -0.80 -15.82
N ASN A 168 12.13 -1.02 -15.93
CA ASN A 168 12.87 -1.88 -15.01
C ASN A 168 12.96 -1.32 -13.58
N LEU A 169 12.80 0.00 -13.43
CA LEU A 169 12.87 0.72 -12.17
C LEU A 169 11.45 1.10 -11.71
N ILE A 170 11.00 2.31 -12.05
CA ILE A 170 9.69 2.83 -11.65
C ILE A 170 8.55 2.02 -12.26
N GLY A 171 8.60 1.71 -13.55
CA GLY A 171 7.43 1.11 -14.23
C GLY A 171 6.99 -0.22 -13.60
N LYS A 172 7.92 -1.10 -13.22
CA LYS A 172 7.61 -2.34 -12.50
C LYS A 172 6.98 -2.07 -11.12
N ASN A 173 7.38 -1.02 -10.43
CA ASN A 173 6.77 -0.65 -9.14
C ASN A 173 5.36 -0.08 -9.33
N LEU A 174 5.13 0.75 -10.37
CA LEU A 174 3.81 1.28 -10.69
C LEU A 174 2.84 0.15 -11.07
N VAL A 175 3.28 -0.76 -11.95
CA VAL A 175 2.48 -1.94 -12.34
C VAL A 175 2.22 -2.84 -11.13
N ALA A 176 3.23 -3.08 -10.28
CA ALA A 176 3.05 -3.86 -9.05
C ALA A 176 2.00 -3.24 -8.13
N MET A 177 2.03 -1.92 -7.90
CA MET A 177 1.01 -1.23 -7.08
C MET A 177 -0.39 -1.35 -7.70
N ALA A 178 -0.53 -1.19 -9.02
CA ALA A 178 -1.81 -1.36 -9.70
C ALA A 178 -2.37 -2.79 -9.54
N VAL A 179 -1.51 -3.80 -9.70
CA VAL A 179 -1.88 -5.21 -9.51
C VAL A 179 -2.22 -5.50 -8.05
N ASN A 180 -1.41 -5.02 -7.11
CA ASN A 180 -1.61 -5.19 -5.68
C ASN A 180 -2.95 -4.60 -5.22
N ALA A 181 -3.36 -3.45 -5.75
CA ALA A 181 -4.66 -2.86 -5.44
C ALA A 181 -5.83 -3.81 -5.75
N ILE A 182 -5.81 -4.41 -6.95
CA ILE A 182 -6.85 -5.37 -7.37
C ILE A 182 -6.76 -6.63 -6.50
N LEU A 183 -5.56 -7.20 -6.33
CA LEU A 183 -5.37 -8.43 -5.56
C LEU A 183 -5.82 -8.28 -4.11
N TYR A 184 -5.43 -7.21 -3.43
CA TYR A 184 -5.80 -6.97 -2.05
C TYR A 184 -7.29 -6.66 -1.88
N PHE A 185 -7.90 -5.95 -2.83
CA PHE A 185 -9.33 -5.73 -2.80
C PHE A 185 -10.13 -7.02 -3.06
N SER A 186 -9.70 -7.86 -4.00
CA SER A 186 -10.29 -9.18 -4.21
C SER A 186 -10.11 -10.07 -2.98
N PHE A 187 -8.93 -10.06 -2.35
CA PHE A 187 -8.67 -10.83 -1.13
C PHE A 187 -9.51 -10.36 0.05
N LEU A 188 -9.71 -9.04 0.19
CA LEU A 188 -10.64 -8.45 1.15
C LEU A 188 -12.06 -8.98 1.00
N LEU A 189 -12.59 -8.99 -0.24
CA LEU A 189 -13.92 -9.54 -0.52
C LEU A 189 -13.99 -11.04 -0.26
N LEU A 190 -12.91 -11.79 -0.54
CA LEU A 190 -12.84 -13.22 -0.27
C LEU A 190 -12.88 -13.52 1.23
N ILE A 191 -12.10 -12.79 2.05
CA ILE A 191 -12.13 -12.92 3.52
C ILE A 191 -13.56 -12.71 4.04
N GLU A 192 -14.24 -11.71 3.52
CA GLU A 192 -15.60 -11.34 3.93
C GLU A 192 -16.64 -12.36 3.50
N TYR A 193 -16.53 -12.87 2.28
CA TYR A 193 -17.35 -13.96 1.81
C TYR A 193 -17.19 -15.20 2.70
N MET A 194 -15.95 -15.59 3.04
CA MET A 194 -15.71 -16.72 3.94
C MET A 194 -16.26 -16.48 5.35
N SER A 195 -16.15 -15.25 5.85
CA SER A 195 -16.64 -14.88 7.19
C SER A 195 -18.18 -14.86 7.27
N ALA A 196 -18.86 -14.59 6.17
CA ALA A 196 -20.32 -14.57 6.09
C ALA A 196 -20.95 -15.99 6.00
N PHE A 197 -20.19 -17.00 5.56
CA PHE A 197 -20.65 -18.40 5.43
C PHE A 197 -19.86 -19.34 6.35
N PRO A 198 -20.15 -19.39 7.66
CA PRO A 198 -19.43 -20.24 8.62
C PRO A 198 -19.46 -21.75 8.26
N THR A 199 -20.47 -22.21 7.51
CA THR A 199 -20.58 -23.58 7.00
C THR A 199 -19.46 -23.96 6.02
N LEU A 200 -18.83 -22.99 5.35
CA LEU A 200 -17.71 -23.21 4.43
C LEU A 200 -16.38 -23.36 5.20
N MET A 201 -16.22 -22.63 6.30
CA MET A 201 -15.11 -22.80 7.26
C MET A 201 -15.14 -24.18 7.93
N THR A 202 -16.33 -24.67 8.29
CA THR A 202 -16.49 -26.03 8.83
C THR A 202 -16.12 -27.11 7.80
N LYS A 203 -16.43 -26.89 6.51
CA LYS A 203 -16.02 -27.80 5.40
C LYS A 203 -14.52 -27.73 5.06
N LEU A 204 -13.86 -26.61 5.35
CA LEU A 204 -12.41 -26.42 5.19
C LEU A 204 -11.60 -26.87 6.42
N GLY A 205 -12.25 -27.47 7.43
CA GLY A 205 -11.57 -28.05 8.60
C GLY A 205 -11.21 -27.06 9.70
N PHE A 206 -11.66 -25.80 9.62
CA PHE A 206 -11.52 -24.85 10.70
C PHE A 206 -12.68 -25.03 11.69
N ASN A 207 -12.37 -25.51 12.89
CA ASN A 207 -13.36 -25.73 13.95
C ASN A 207 -13.71 -24.37 14.57
N ILE A 208 -14.80 -23.77 14.12
CA ILE A 208 -15.36 -22.57 14.72
C ILE A 208 -16.33 -23.03 15.80
N ASP A 209 -15.94 -22.89 17.06
CA ASP A 209 -16.85 -23.07 18.19
C ASP A 209 -17.90 -21.97 18.14
N ILE A 210 -19.08 -22.31 17.63
CA ILE A 210 -20.25 -21.43 17.64
C ILE A 210 -20.75 -21.38 19.09
N PRO A 211 -20.80 -20.22 19.77
CA PRO A 211 -21.51 -20.12 21.03
C PRO A 211 -22.98 -20.41 20.76
N LYS A 212 -23.52 -21.44 21.40
CA LYS A 212 -24.95 -21.72 21.38
C LYS A 212 -25.67 -20.57 22.06
N GLU A 213 -26.64 -20.04 21.34
CA GLU A 213 -27.66 -19.00 21.64
C GLU A 213 -27.75 -18.50 23.09
#